data_AF-A0A328U036-F1
#
_entry.id   AF-A0A328U036-F1
#
_cell.length_a   1.000
_cell.length_b   1.000
_cell.length_c   1.000
_cell.angle_alpha   90.00
_cell.angle_beta   90.00
_cell.angle_gamma   90.00
#
_symmetry.space_group_name_H-M   'P 1'
#
loop_
_entity.id
_entity.type
_entity.pdbx_description
1 polymer ?
#
loop_
_entity_poly.entity_id
_entity_poly.type
_entity_poly.pdbx_seq_one_letter_code
_entity_poly.pdbx_strand_id
1 'polypeptide(L)'
;MHMIYVVQGGDTLEKIAARFGSTVAKLLESNVICNPQLILVGQPLLIPDTDFDYHRAGGYPYYVVQVGDTLQCLAPQFLQTEAALAAANRLPAGAPLTVGSELLAGFTVPDPQKLAADWAKTATDAECNLNSMAMHGIYYIGSFQWEALGEAAVPYLTPLLKHTCDTVRHYTVMSLGRIATGNATVAALQSALNDKEPYVAELAKHALKRARLVPSLTKRLHVLTSDQRLYSEPNGSSTSVPVPAGTEVFSMRWNIPSATNEEGPRGGLEYYDQVQLRDTGQIGYLGRIGFNDAEII
;
A
#
# COMPACT_ATOMS: atom_id res chain seq x y z
N MET A 1 -26.62 -3.89 1.63
CA MET A 1 -25.93 -5.10 1.12
C MET A 1 -24.56 -5.11 1.77
N HIS A 2 -24.18 -6.16 2.50
CA HIS A 2 -22.87 -6.17 3.17
C HIS A 2 -21.88 -6.88 2.25
N MET A 3 -21.05 -6.11 1.55
CA MET A 3 -19.94 -6.63 0.74
C MET A 3 -18.89 -7.32 1.59
N ILE A 4 -18.85 -7.14 2.91
CA ILE A 4 -17.87 -7.80 3.79
C ILE A 4 -18.58 -8.73 4.76
N TYR A 5 -18.18 -10.00 4.74
CA TYR A 5 -18.58 -11.02 5.69
C TYR A 5 -17.41 -11.40 6.59
N VAL A 6 -17.61 -11.32 7.91
CA VAL A 6 -16.61 -11.79 8.88
C VAL A 6 -16.85 -13.28 9.11
N VAL A 7 -15.85 -14.11 8.82
CA VAL A 7 -15.91 -15.57 8.98
C VAL A 7 -16.24 -15.93 10.44
N GLN A 8 -17.21 -16.82 10.62
CA GLN A 8 -17.71 -17.31 11.91
C GLN A 8 -17.25 -18.74 12.17
N GLY A 9 -17.38 -19.19 13.42
CA GLY A 9 -17.06 -20.57 13.81
C GLY A 9 -17.91 -21.60 13.04
N GLY A 10 -17.26 -22.54 12.37
CA GLY A 10 -17.91 -23.60 11.59
C GLY A 10 -18.23 -23.24 10.14
N ASP A 11 -17.86 -22.04 9.69
CA ASP A 11 -17.95 -21.64 8.29
C ASP A 11 -16.96 -22.41 7.41
N THR A 12 -17.37 -22.60 6.16
CA THR A 12 -16.50 -23.00 5.04
C THR A 12 -16.79 -22.08 3.86
N LEU A 13 -15.87 -21.97 2.90
CA LEU A 13 -16.11 -21.14 1.72
C LEU A 13 -17.34 -21.61 0.93
N GLU A 14 -17.65 -22.90 0.91
CA GLU A 14 -18.86 -23.44 0.28
C GLU A 14 -20.13 -22.92 0.96
N LYS A 15 -20.18 -22.97 2.30
CA LYS A 15 -21.34 -22.48 3.06
C LYS A 15 -21.53 -20.97 2.88
N ILE A 16 -20.43 -20.22 2.90
CA ILE A 16 -20.44 -18.77 2.70
C ILE A 16 -20.93 -18.45 1.28
N ALA A 17 -20.34 -19.08 0.25
CA ALA A 17 -20.74 -18.88 -1.14
C ALA A 17 -22.23 -19.18 -1.34
N ALA A 18 -22.71 -20.33 -0.85
CA ALA A 18 -24.11 -20.71 -0.95
C ALA A 18 -25.05 -19.72 -0.24
N ARG A 19 -24.67 -19.24 0.95
CA ARG A 19 -25.44 -18.25 1.72
C ARG A 19 -25.64 -16.94 0.95
N PHE A 20 -24.63 -16.52 0.19
CA PHE A 20 -24.63 -15.23 -0.51
C PHE A 20 -24.88 -15.33 -2.01
N GLY A 21 -25.24 -16.51 -2.53
CA GLY A 21 -25.46 -16.70 -3.97
C GLY A 21 -24.21 -16.50 -4.82
N SER A 22 -23.02 -16.65 -4.23
CA SER A 22 -21.73 -16.53 -4.91
C SER A 22 -21.15 -17.92 -5.22
N THR A 23 -19.89 -17.99 -5.68
CA THR A 23 -19.17 -19.24 -5.88
C THR A 23 -17.87 -19.24 -5.10
N VAL A 24 -17.38 -20.43 -4.72
CA VAL A 24 -16.07 -20.56 -4.07
C VAL A 24 -14.98 -19.92 -4.93
N ALA A 25 -14.99 -20.14 -6.25
CA ALA A 25 -14.03 -19.54 -7.17
C ALA A 25 -14.03 -18.01 -7.11
N LYS A 26 -15.21 -17.37 -7.11
CA LYS A 26 -15.34 -15.91 -6.96
C LYS A 26 -14.82 -15.44 -5.59
N LEU A 27 -15.14 -16.15 -4.51
CA LEU A 27 -14.62 -15.81 -3.18
C LEU A 27 -13.09 -15.88 -3.11
N LEU A 28 -12.50 -16.92 -3.70
CA LEU A 28 -11.04 -17.08 -3.74
C LEU A 28 -10.37 -15.95 -4.52
N GLU A 29 -10.89 -15.63 -5.70
CA GLU A 29 -10.36 -14.56 -6.56
C GLU A 29 -10.51 -13.18 -5.91
N SER A 30 -11.72 -12.85 -5.43
CA SER A 30 -12.01 -11.54 -4.84
C SER A 30 -11.26 -11.29 -3.54
N ASN A 31 -10.77 -12.33 -2.85
CA ASN A 31 -10.07 -12.20 -1.57
C ASN A 31 -8.60 -12.61 -1.60
N VAL A 32 -8.08 -13.04 -2.76
CA VAL A 32 -6.70 -13.53 -2.89
C VAL A 32 -6.40 -14.64 -1.86
N ILE A 33 -7.22 -15.69 -1.86
CA ILE A 33 -7.07 -16.84 -0.95
C ILE A 33 -6.34 -17.97 -1.66
N CYS A 34 -5.15 -18.31 -1.17
CA CYS A 34 -4.34 -19.37 -1.74
C CYS A 34 -4.75 -20.78 -1.32
N ASN A 35 -5.18 -20.94 -0.06
CA ASN A 35 -5.66 -22.22 0.44
C ASN A 35 -7.14 -22.12 0.85
N PRO A 36 -8.07 -22.69 0.05
CA PRO A 36 -9.51 -22.65 0.33
C PRO A 36 -9.90 -23.28 1.68
N GLN A 37 -9.07 -24.17 2.23
CA GLN A 37 -9.33 -24.86 3.49
C GLN A 37 -8.86 -24.08 4.72
N LEU A 38 -8.15 -22.96 4.54
CA LEU A 38 -7.56 -22.17 5.61
C LEU A 38 -8.20 -20.77 5.71
N ILE A 39 -9.52 -20.73 5.90
CA ILE A 39 -10.19 -19.50 6.36
C ILE A 39 -10.24 -19.47 7.89
N LEU A 40 -9.98 -18.31 8.48
CA LEU A 40 -9.91 -18.15 9.94
C LEU A 40 -11.14 -17.40 10.46
N VAL A 41 -11.63 -17.79 11.64
CA VAL A 41 -12.69 -17.03 12.34
C VAL A 41 -12.21 -15.60 12.57
N GLY A 42 -13.06 -14.62 12.28
CA GLY A 42 -12.73 -13.20 12.33
C GLY A 42 -12.11 -12.65 11.04
N GLN A 43 -11.76 -13.49 10.05
CA GLN A 43 -11.27 -13.03 8.76
C GLN A 43 -12.39 -12.31 7.99
N PRO A 44 -12.20 -11.03 7.59
CA PRO A 44 -13.14 -10.38 6.70
C PRO A 44 -12.99 -10.96 5.29
N LEU A 45 -14.10 -11.28 4.63
CA LEU A 45 -14.15 -11.71 3.24
C LEU A 45 -15.03 -10.74 2.45
N LEU A 46 -14.49 -10.20 1.36
CA LEU A 46 -15.28 -9.59 0.32
C LEU A 46 -16.18 -10.67 -0.29
N ILE A 47 -17.48 -10.43 -0.26
CA ILE A 47 -18.50 -11.22 -0.92
C ILE A 47 -18.83 -10.49 -2.23
N PRO A 48 -18.33 -10.95 -3.38
CA PRO A 48 -18.60 -10.32 -4.65
C PRO A 48 -20.07 -10.58 -5.04
N ASP A 49 -20.76 -9.50 -5.40
CA ASP A 49 -22.05 -9.58 -6.09
C ASP A 49 -21.86 -10.25 -7.46
N THR A 50 -22.87 -10.95 -7.94
CA THR A 50 -22.88 -11.52 -9.29
C THR A 50 -22.97 -10.46 -10.38
N ASP A 51 -23.49 -9.28 -10.07
CA ASP A 51 -23.84 -8.25 -11.06
C ASP A 51 -22.75 -7.17 -11.24
N PHE A 52 -21.71 -7.19 -10.41
CA PHE A 52 -20.61 -6.24 -10.46
C PHE A 52 -19.25 -6.97 -10.51
N ASP A 53 -18.46 -6.65 -11.53
CA ASP A 53 -17.06 -7.06 -11.60
C ASP A 53 -16.23 -6.14 -10.70
N TYR A 54 -16.05 -6.56 -9.46
CA TYR A 54 -15.20 -5.85 -8.51
C TYR A 54 -13.73 -6.08 -8.87
N HIS A 55 -12.96 -5.01 -9.02
CA HIS A 55 -11.50 -5.14 -8.99
C HIS A 55 -11.08 -5.82 -7.68
N ARG A 56 -10.21 -6.82 -7.77
CA ARG A 56 -9.85 -7.75 -6.67
C ARG A 56 -9.58 -7.00 -5.36
N ALA A 57 -10.22 -7.42 -4.27
CA ALA A 57 -9.93 -6.87 -2.94
C ALA A 57 -8.66 -7.50 -2.38
N GLY A 58 -7.57 -6.76 -2.52
CA GLY A 58 -6.28 -7.12 -1.95
C GLY A 58 -5.15 -6.85 -2.91
N GLY A 59 -4.09 -6.23 -2.38
CA GLY A 59 -2.75 -6.41 -2.93
C GLY A 59 -2.14 -5.27 -3.72
N TYR A 60 -2.87 -4.19 -3.98
CA TYR A 60 -2.29 -3.03 -4.66
C TYR A 60 -2.26 -1.80 -3.75
N PRO A 61 -1.09 -1.18 -3.51
CA PRO A 61 0.24 -1.55 -3.99
C PRO A 61 0.87 -2.73 -3.20
N TYR A 62 0.37 -2.99 -2.00
CA TYR A 62 0.87 -4.01 -1.07
C TYR A 62 -0.15 -5.09 -0.75
N TYR A 63 0.35 -6.26 -0.37
CA TYR A 63 -0.42 -7.39 0.14
C TYR A 63 0.11 -7.82 1.51
N VAL A 64 -0.78 -8.04 2.48
CA VAL A 64 -0.42 -8.61 3.78
C VAL A 64 -0.58 -10.11 3.72
N VAL A 65 0.53 -10.85 3.89
CA VAL A 65 0.58 -12.31 3.80
C VAL A 65 -0.36 -12.95 4.82
N GLN A 66 -1.26 -13.80 4.33
CA GLN A 66 -2.19 -14.61 5.10
C GLN A 66 -1.66 -16.02 5.33
N VAL A 67 -2.35 -16.77 6.19
CA VAL A 67 -2.03 -18.17 6.44
C VAL A 67 -2.24 -19.02 5.18
N GLY A 68 -1.26 -19.87 4.86
CA GLY A 68 -1.31 -20.75 3.68
C GLY A 68 -0.85 -20.10 2.37
N ASP A 69 -0.43 -18.84 2.39
CA ASP A 69 0.09 -18.17 1.21
C ASP A 69 1.48 -18.67 0.82
N THR A 70 1.69 -18.73 -0.49
CA THR A 70 2.98 -19.02 -1.12
C THR A 70 3.22 -18.05 -2.26
N LEU A 71 4.49 -17.80 -2.60
CA LEU A 71 4.82 -17.00 -3.79
C LEU A 71 4.21 -17.61 -5.06
N GLN A 72 4.23 -18.94 -5.17
CA GLN A 72 3.62 -19.69 -6.28
C GLN A 72 2.16 -19.35 -6.50
N CYS A 73 1.39 -19.27 -5.43
CA CYS A 73 -0.01 -18.91 -5.54
C CYS A 73 -0.21 -17.40 -5.71
N LEU A 74 0.48 -16.56 -4.93
CA LEU A 74 0.25 -15.11 -4.92
C LEU A 74 0.71 -14.41 -6.21
N ALA A 75 1.83 -14.82 -6.80
CA ALA A 75 2.39 -14.16 -7.97
C ALA A 75 1.39 -14.00 -9.14
N PRO A 76 0.69 -15.06 -9.62
CA PRO A 76 -0.30 -14.90 -10.68
C PRO A 76 -1.53 -14.05 -10.27
N GLN A 77 -1.83 -13.94 -8.97
CA GLN A 77 -2.91 -13.07 -8.48
C GLN A 77 -2.62 -11.58 -8.72
N PHE A 78 -1.34 -11.22 -8.76
CA PHE A 78 -0.85 -9.86 -8.99
C PHE A 78 -0.22 -9.66 -10.38
N LEU A 79 -0.47 -10.57 -11.32
CA LEU A 79 0.10 -10.54 -12.66
C LEU A 79 1.65 -10.55 -12.66
N GLN A 80 2.22 -11.27 -11.70
CA GLN A 80 3.67 -11.43 -11.52
C GLN A 80 4.10 -12.88 -11.75
N THR A 81 5.40 -13.08 -11.98
CA THR A 81 6.05 -14.39 -11.80
C THR A 81 6.54 -14.53 -10.37
N GLU A 82 6.73 -15.75 -9.88
CA GLU A 82 7.31 -15.99 -8.54
C GLU A 82 8.65 -15.27 -8.37
N ALA A 83 9.51 -15.36 -9.39
CA ALA A 83 10.83 -14.73 -9.38
C ALA A 83 10.73 -13.20 -9.31
N ALA A 84 9.79 -12.60 -10.05
CA ALA A 84 9.60 -11.15 -10.05
C ALA A 84 9.03 -10.64 -8.72
N LEU A 85 8.01 -11.32 -8.17
CA LEU A 85 7.44 -10.98 -6.87
C LEU A 85 8.47 -11.16 -5.74
N ALA A 86 9.25 -12.24 -5.77
CA ALA A 86 10.33 -12.47 -4.83
C ALA A 86 11.40 -11.37 -4.93
N ALA A 87 11.84 -11.02 -6.14
CA ALA A 87 12.85 -10.00 -6.37
C ALA A 87 12.39 -8.61 -5.88
N ALA A 88 11.15 -8.20 -6.18
CA ALA A 88 10.59 -6.94 -5.70
C ALA A 88 10.54 -6.84 -4.16
N ASN A 89 10.47 -7.99 -3.49
CA ASN A 89 10.45 -8.09 -2.04
C ASN A 89 11.79 -8.49 -1.42
N ARG A 90 12.85 -8.59 -2.24
CA ARG A 90 14.20 -9.02 -1.82
C ARG A 90 14.18 -10.37 -1.09
N LEU A 91 13.30 -11.26 -1.52
CA LEU A 91 13.16 -12.61 -1.00
C LEU A 91 14.01 -13.58 -1.84
N PRO A 92 14.70 -14.55 -1.22
CA PRO A 92 15.31 -15.67 -1.95
C PRO A 92 14.26 -16.46 -2.75
N ALA A 93 14.68 -17.06 -3.87
CA ALA A 93 13.81 -17.94 -4.64
C ALA A 93 13.32 -19.12 -3.76
N GLY A 94 12.01 -19.36 -3.76
CA GLY A 94 11.38 -20.41 -2.94
C GLY A 94 11.33 -20.13 -1.44
N ALA A 95 11.62 -18.90 -1.00
CA ALA A 95 11.52 -18.54 0.41
C ALA A 95 10.08 -18.71 0.94
N PRO A 96 9.89 -19.31 2.13
CA PRO A 96 8.58 -19.34 2.76
C PRO A 96 8.14 -17.92 3.11
N LEU A 97 6.85 -17.65 2.94
CA LEU A 97 6.27 -16.37 3.32
C LEU A 97 5.97 -16.36 4.83
N THR A 98 6.30 -15.25 5.49
CA THR A 98 5.96 -15.06 6.90
C THR A 98 4.57 -14.44 6.99
N VAL A 99 3.65 -15.11 7.69
CA VAL A 99 2.28 -14.59 7.91
C VAL A 99 2.36 -13.22 8.60
N GLY A 100 1.59 -12.26 8.09
CA GLY A 100 1.63 -10.88 8.55
C GLY A 100 2.90 -10.13 8.12
N SER A 101 3.66 -10.61 7.14
CA SER A 101 4.58 -9.73 6.42
C SER A 101 3.84 -8.96 5.33
N GLU A 102 4.42 -7.84 4.89
CA GLU A 102 3.90 -7.07 3.75
C GLU A 102 4.74 -7.35 2.52
N LEU A 103 4.06 -7.67 1.42
CA LEU A 103 4.65 -7.82 0.11
C LEU A 103 4.27 -6.62 -0.76
N LEU A 104 5.26 -6.02 -1.39
CA LEU A 104 5.08 -5.17 -2.55
C LEU A 104 4.61 -6.06 -3.71
N ALA A 105 3.32 -6.04 -4.00
CA ALA A 105 2.68 -7.01 -4.89
C ALA A 105 2.46 -6.44 -6.29
N GLY A 106 2.28 -5.12 -6.42
CA GLY A 106 1.96 -4.46 -7.69
C GLY A 106 3.14 -4.12 -8.60
N PHE A 107 4.38 -4.46 -8.22
CA PHE A 107 5.57 -3.89 -8.86
C PHE A 107 6.71 -4.89 -9.05
N THR A 108 7.45 -4.72 -10.13
CA THR A 108 8.71 -5.41 -10.42
C THR A 108 9.90 -4.51 -10.10
N VAL A 109 11.09 -5.12 -9.97
CA VAL A 109 12.35 -4.36 -9.83
C VAL A 109 12.64 -3.63 -11.15
N PRO A 110 12.69 -2.28 -11.16
CA PRO A 110 12.96 -1.50 -12.36
C PRO A 110 14.48 -1.44 -12.67
N ASP A 111 14.82 -0.89 -13.83
CA ASP A 111 16.17 -0.35 -14.08
C ASP A 111 16.32 0.97 -13.32
N PRO A 112 17.22 1.07 -12.31
CA PRO A 112 17.36 2.27 -11.49
C PRO A 112 17.90 3.47 -12.27
N GLN A 113 18.75 3.26 -13.28
CA GLN A 113 19.35 4.35 -14.06
C GLN A 113 18.30 4.97 -14.97
N LYS A 114 17.48 4.13 -15.60
CA LYS A 114 16.34 4.58 -16.39
C LYS A 114 15.33 5.33 -15.53
N LEU A 115 14.91 4.76 -14.40
CA LEU A 115 13.92 5.39 -13.53
C LEU A 115 14.40 6.75 -12.99
N ALA A 116 15.68 6.85 -12.59
CA ALA A 116 16.28 8.12 -12.19
C ALA A 116 16.29 9.16 -13.32
N ALA A 117 16.66 8.72 -14.52
CA ALA A 117 16.69 9.60 -15.69
C ALA A 117 15.30 10.10 -16.08
N ASP A 118 14.28 9.25 -15.98
CA ASP A 118 12.89 9.61 -16.25
C ASP A 118 12.38 10.64 -15.24
N TRP A 119 12.66 10.43 -13.94
CA TRP A 119 12.31 11.40 -12.89
C TRP A 119 13.02 12.74 -13.06
N ALA A 120 14.32 12.73 -13.36
CA ALA A 120 15.11 13.95 -13.56
C ALA A 120 14.71 14.78 -14.79
N LYS A 121 14.08 14.15 -15.79
CA LYS A 121 13.68 14.83 -17.05
C LYS A 121 12.25 15.38 -17.01
N THR A 122 11.42 14.88 -16.10
CA THR A 122 9.97 15.14 -16.14
C THR A 122 9.60 16.54 -15.67
N ALA A 123 10.37 17.13 -14.74
CA ALA A 123 10.19 18.52 -14.33
C ALA A 123 11.52 19.26 -14.51
N THR A 124 11.63 20.12 -15.50
CA THR A 124 12.91 20.80 -15.81
C THR A 124 13.01 22.21 -15.23
N ASP A 125 11.90 22.76 -14.73
CA ASP A 125 11.80 24.08 -14.12
C ASP A 125 11.46 24.00 -12.62
N ALA A 126 11.59 25.14 -11.93
CA ALA A 126 11.25 25.25 -10.51
C ALA A 126 9.74 25.38 -10.27
N GLU A 127 8.95 25.61 -11.32
CA GLU A 127 7.50 25.80 -11.24
C GLU A 127 6.74 24.47 -11.22
N CYS A 128 7.42 23.35 -11.52
CA CYS A 128 6.84 22.02 -11.50
C CYS A 128 5.52 21.96 -12.28
N ASN A 129 5.56 22.37 -13.56
CA ASN A 129 4.39 22.37 -14.46
C ASN A 129 3.90 20.94 -14.79
N LEU A 130 3.43 20.21 -13.77
CA LEU A 130 2.99 18.82 -13.80
C LEU A 130 1.50 18.76 -13.48
N ASN A 131 0.74 18.06 -14.33
CA ASN A 131 -0.65 17.75 -13.99
C ASN A 131 -0.70 16.60 -12.97
N SER A 132 -1.85 16.43 -12.33
CA SER A 132 -2.07 15.42 -11.31
C SER A 132 -1.79 14.00 -11.85
N MET A 133 -2.18 13.69 -13.09
CA MET A 133 -1.97 12.38 -13.69
C MET A 133 -0.47 12.06 -13.83
N ALA A 134 0.35 13.04 -14.20
CA ALA A 134 1.79 12.90 -14.26
C ALA A 134 2.38 12.71 -12.86
N MET A 135 1.93 13.49 -11.86
CA MET A 135 2.35 13.32 -10.47
C MET A 135 2.08 11.89 -9.96
N HIS A 136 0.87 11.39 -10.21
CA HIS A 136 0.50 10.04 -9.84
C HIS A 136 1.30 8.98 -10.62
N GLY A 137 1.17 8.98 -11.95
CA GLY A 137 1.71 7.90 -12.79
C GLY A 137 3.24 7.81 -12.82
N ILE A 138 3.94 8.94 -12.66
CA ILE A 138 5.41 8.97 -12.70
C ILE A 138 5.98 8.84 -11.30
N TYR A 139 5.48 9.65 -10.35
CA TYR A 139 6.15 9.81 -9.07
C TYR A 139 5.52 8.98 -7.94
N TYR A 140 4.19 9.02 -7.76
CA TYR A 140 3.52 8.22 -6.73
C TYR A 140 3.66 6.70 -7.00
N ILE A 141 3.45 6.30 -8.25
CA ILE A 141 3.66 4.93 -8.72
C ILE A 141 5.16 4.59 -8.69
N GLY A 142 6.02 5.51 -9.15
CA GLY A 142 7.47 5.30 -9.16
C GLY A 142 8.08 5.14 -7.77
N SER A 143 7.51 5.74 -6.71
CA SER A 143 8.04 5.56 -5.35
C SER A 143 7.87 4.13 -4.81
N PHE A 144 6.93 3.34 -5.35
CA PHE A 144 6.88 1.90 -5.08
C PHE A 144 7.94 1.12 -5.88
N GLN A 145 8.23 1.54 -7.11
CA GLN A 145 9.31 0.95 -7.91
C GLN A 145 10.67 1.17 -7.26
N TRP A 146 10.89 2.35 -6.66
CA TRP A 146 12.08 2.62 -5.85
C TRP A 146 12.17 1.74 -4.61
N GLU A 147 11.04 1.44 -3.94
CA GLU A 147 11.03 0.53 -2.79
C GLU A 147 11.48 -0.89 -3.17
N ALA A 148 11.12 -1.36 -4.37
CA ALA A 148 11.51 -2.67 -4.87
C ALA A 148 13.04 -2.84 -4.92
N LEU A 149 13.77 -1.74 -5.18
CA LEU A 149 15.25 -1.71 -5.19
C LEU A 149 15.86 -1.66 -3.78
N GLY A 150 15.11 -1.23 -2.75
CA GLY A 150 15.62 -1.07 -1.39
C GLY A 150 16.77 -0.06 -1.32
N GLU A 151 17.81 -0.33 -0.51
CA GLU A 151 18.96 0.57 -0.36
C GLU A 151 19.74 0.80 -1.67
N ALA A 152 19.64 -0.10 -2.66
CA ALA A 152 20.28 0.09 -3.96
C ALA A 152 19.72 1.31 -4.72
N ALA A 153 18.54 1.82 -4.34
CA ALA A 153 17.96 3.04 -4.88
C ALA A 153 18.63 4.33 -4.37
N VAL A 154 19.24 4.30 -3.18
CA VAL A 154 19.67 5.54 -2.49
C VAL A 154 20.68 6.37 -3.29
N PRO A 155 21.68 5.80 -3.99
CA PRO A 155 22.59 6.57 -4.84
C PRO A 155 21.89 7.31 -5.99
N TYR A 156 20.74 6.80 -6.44
CA TYR A 156 19.94 7.39 -7.51
C TYR A 156 18.95 8.44 -6.99
N LEU A 157 18.41 8.22 -5.78
CA LEU A 157 17.47 9.13 -5.13
C LEU A 157 18.17 10.36 -4.51
N THR A 158 19.37 10.19 -3.96
CA THR A 158 20.08 11.28 -3.25
C THR A 158 20.30 12.54 -4.12
N PRO A 159 20.70 12.44 -5.40
CA PRO A 159 20.76 13.61 -6.28
C PRO A 159 19.41 14.31 -6.48
N LEU A 160 18.30 13.55 -6.52
CA LEU A 160 16.95 14.09 -6.72
C LEU A 160 16.44 14.87 -5.51
N LEU A 161 16.99 14.67 -4.30
CA LEU A 161 16.71 15.53 -3.14
C LEU A 161 17.21 16.97 -3.31
N LYS A 162 18.01 17.27 -4.34
CA LYS A 162 18.48 18.63 -4.66
C LYS A 162 17.79 19.20 -5.90
N HIS A 163 16.78 18.50 -6.41
CA HIS A 163 16.10 18.89 -7.63
C HIS A 163 15.37 20.25 -7.46
N THR A 164 15.34 21.07 -8.51
CA THR A 164 14.74 22.41 -8.49
C THR A 164 13.25 22.35 -8.17
N CYS A 165 12.55 21.44 -8.86
CA CYS A 165 11.14 21.11 -8.62
C CYS A 165 10.95 20.39 -7.27
N ASP A 166 10.10 20.95 -6.41
CA ASP A 166 9.74 20.45 -5.09
C ASP A 166 8.92 19.15 -5.14
N THR A 167 8.08 18.94 -6.15
CA THR A 167 7.38 17.67 -6.37
C THR A 167 8.37 16.50 -6.50
N VAL A 168 9.45 16.67 -7.27
CA VAL A 168 10.49 15.64 -7.41
C VAL A 168 11.13 15.33 -6.05
N ARG A 169 11.44 16.37 -5.26
CA ARG A 169 12.01 16.20 -3.91
C ARG A 169 11.03 15.51 -2.97
N HIS A 170 9.76 15.91 -2.96
CA HIS A 170 8.68 15.30 -2.17
C HIS A 170 8.58 13.79 -2.43
N TYR A 171 8.44 13.38 -3.69
CA TYR A 171 8.32 11.96 -4.03
C TYR A 171 9.64 11.19 -3.87
N THR A 172 10.79 11.88 -3.90
CA THR A 172 12.08 11.28 -3.54
C THR A 172 12.13 10.96 -2.04
N VAL A 173 11.68 11.88 -1.19
CA VAL A 173 11.49 11.64 0.25
C VAL A 173 10.48 10.51 0.47
N MET A 174 9.38 10.49 -0.28
CA MET A 174 8.40 9.39 -0.18
C MET A 174 9.01 8.03 -0.50
N SER A 175 9.78 7.94 -1.58
CA SER A 175 10.51 6.72 -1.98
C SER A 175 11.45 6.23 -0.88
N LEU A 176 12.24 7.14 -0.29
CA LEU A 176 13.15 6.81 0.82
C LEU A 176 12.39 6.35 2.07
N GLY A 177 11.27 7.00 2.39
CA GLY A 177 10.43 6.60 3.52
C GLY A 177 9.74 5.25 3.29
N ARG A 178 9.37 4.89 2.05
CA ARG A 178 8.88 3.53 1.72
C ARG A 178 9.96 2.46 1.84
N ILE A 179 11.20 2.77 1.44
CA ILE A 179 12.36 1.88 1.65
C ILE A 179 12.57 1.60 3.14
N ALA A 180 12.47 2.62 4.00
CA ALA A 180 12.47 2.59 5.48
C ALA A 180 13.59 1.76 6.15
N THR A 181 14.62 1.37 5.42
CA THR A 181 15.63 0.44 5.90
C THR A 181 17.02 0.89 5.46
N GLY A 182 17.98 0.65 6.35
CA GLY A 182 19.40 0.90 6.12
C GLY A 182 19.88 2.33 6.40
N ASN A 183 21.19 2.45 6.60
CA ASN A 183 21.83 3.67 7.07
C ASN A 183 21.87 4.76 6.00
N ALA A 184 21.99 4.39 4.72
CA ALA A 184 22.05 5.34 3.62
C ALA A 184 20.69 6.02 3.44
N THR A 185 19.60 5.25 3.53
CA THR A 185 18.23 5.78 3.55
C THR A 185 18.04 6.78 4.69
N VAL A 186 18.43 6.42 5.92
CA VAL A 186 18.31 7.30 7.09
C VAL A 186 19.10 8.59 6.92
N ALA A 187 20.33 8.52 6.42
CA ALA A 187 21.16 9.70 6.17
C ALA A 187 20.55 10.62 5.10
N ALA A 188 20.01 10.05 4.02
CA ALA A 188 19.33 10.81 2.98
C ALA A 188 18.08 11.53 3.52
N LEU A 189 17.25 10.84 4.30
CA LEU A 189 16.07 11.43 4.95
C LEU A 189 16.45 12.54 5.94
N GLN A 190 17.53 12.37 6.71
CA GLN A 190 18.03 13.43 7.61
C GLN A 190 18.41 14.70 6.84
N SER A 191 19.01 14.56 5.66
CA SER A 191 19.36 15.73 4.83
C SER A 191 18.12 16.50 4.36
N ALA A 192 17.02 15.80 4.10
CA ALA A 192 15.76 16.36 3.63
C ALA A 192 14.95 17.10 4.72
N LEU A 193 15.33 16.99 6.00
CA LEU A 193 14.70 17.74 7.09
C LEU A 193 14.89 19.27 6.96
N ASN A 194 15.89 19.70 6.18
CA ASN A 194 16.18 21.10 5.92
C ASN A 194 15.72 21.53 4.52
N ASP A 195 14.77 20.83 3.90
CA ASP A 195 14.21 21.25 2.61
C ASP A 195 13.62 22.67 2.71
N LYS A 196 13.74 23.43 1.62
CA LYS A 196 13.22 24.80 1.54
C LYS A 196 11.70 24.84 1.64
N GLU A 197 11.01 23.78 1.21
CA GLU A 197 9.55 23.68 1.30
C GLU A 197 9.15 22.96 2.59
N PRO A 198 8.37 23.61 3.48
CA PRO A 198 8.00 23.03 4.77
C PRO A 198 7.29 21.67 4.67
N TYR A 199 6.45 21.48 3.64
CA TYR A 199 5.72 20.22 3.47
C TYR A 199 6.64 19.05 3.07
N VAL A 200 7.74 19.31 2.37
CA VAL A 200 8.77 18.30 2.05
C VAL A 200 9.56 17.94 3.30
N ALA A 201 9.94 18.95 4.10
CA ALA A 201 10.63 18.74 5.37
C ALA A 201 9.79 17.96 6.39
N GLU A 202 8.48 18.25 6.50
CA GLU A 202 7.57 17.49 7.37
C GLU A 202 7.37 16.05 6.86
N LEU A 203 7.27 15.82 5.54
CA LEU A 203 7.27 14.44 5.02
C LEU A 203 8.57 13.70 5.38
N ALA A 204 9.73 14.37 5.31
CA ALA A 204 11.01 13.77 5.67
C ALA A 204 11.06 13.36 7.15
N LYS A 205 10.43 14.13 8.03
CA LYS A 205 10.26 13.79 9.45
C LYS A 205 9.37 12.57 9.64
N HIS A 206 8.26 12.45 8.92
CA HIS A 206 7.41 11.25 8.95
C HIS A 206 8.12 10.01 8.38
N ALA A 207 8.81 10.15 7.25
CA ALA A 207 9.63 9.11 6.64
C ALA A 207 10.73 8.62 7.60
N LEU A 208 11.44 9.54 8.28
CA LEU A 208 12.49 9.21 9.23
C LEU A 208 11.93 8.53 10.48
N LYS A 209 10.75 8.94 10.94
CA LYS A 209 10.00 8.28 12.02
C LYS A 209 9.74 6.82 11.66
N ARG A 210 9.22 6.54 10.46
CA ARG A 210 9.03 5.16 9.97
C ARG A 210 10.34 4.39 9.88
N ALA A 211 11.37 4.96 9.24
CA ALA A 211 12.65 4.30 9.01
C ALA A 211 13.37 3.89 10.32
N ARG A 212 13.12 4.60 11.43
CA ARG A 212 13.63 4.24 12.76
C ARG A 212 12.88 3.06 13.40
N LEU A 213 11.59 2.91 13.09
CA LEU A 213 10.71 1.94 13.75
C LEU A 213 10.68 0.60 13.02
N VAL A 214 10.63 0.62 11.69
CA VAL A 214 10.50 -0.57 10.83
C VAL A 214 11.55 -1.66 11.15
N PRO A 215 12.86 -1.36 11.33
CA PRO A 215 13.86 -2.39 11.62
C PRO A 215 13.60 -3.19 12.92
N SER A 216 12.90 -2.59 13.88
CA SER A 216 12.58 -3.21 15.18
C SER A 216 11.17 -3.81 15.24
N LEU A 217 10.32 -3.48 14.26
CA LEU A 217 8.91 -3.87 14.23
C LEU A 217 8.64 -4.68 12.95
N THR A 218 8.03 -4.06 11.95
CA THR A 218 7.66 -4.70 10.69
C THR A 218 7.50 -3.65 9.61
N LYS A 219 7.65 -4.05 8.34
CA LYS A 219 7.37 -3.19 7.19
C LYS A 219 5.91 -2.73 7.08
N ARG A 220 4.97 -3.48 7.67
CA ARG A 220 3.54 -3.10 7.75
C ARG A 220 3.30 -1.85 8.59
N LEU A 221 4.29 -1.40 9.37
CA LEU A 221 4.19 -0.13 10.06
C LEU A 221 4.34 0.99 9.03
N HIS A 222 3.35 1.85 8.93
CA HIS A 222 3.35 3.03 8.09
C HIS A 222 3.07 4.28 8.94
N VAL A 223 3.35 5.44 8.38
CA VAL A 223 3.04 6.74 9.00
C VAL A 223 2.13 7.52 8.06
N LEU A 224 1.08 8.14 8.58
CA LEU A 224 0.16 8.95 7.75
C LEU A 224 0.88 10.19 7.19
N THR A 225 0.70 10.47 5.91
CA THR A 225 1.29 11.64 5.23
C THR A 225 0.42 12.88 5.31
N SER A 226 -0.87 12.71 5.58
CA SER A 226 -1.87 13.77 5.70
C SER A 226 -2.87 13.46 6.81
N ASP A 227 -3.67 14.46 7.20
CA ASP A 227 -4.78 14.25 8.13
C ASP A 227 -5.86 13.38 7.48
N GLN A 228 -6.29 12.35 8.20
CA GLN A 228 -7.23 11.34 7.72
C GLN A 228 -8.38 11.15 8.69
N ARG A 229 -9.35 10.32 8.28
CA ARG A 229 -10.41 9.81 9.15
C ARG A 229 -10.33 8.30 9.22
N LEU A 230 -10.41 7.77 10.44
CA LEU A 230 -10.50 6.33 10.68
C LEU A 230 -11.98 5.96 10.82
N TYR A 231 -12.51 5.34 9.77
CA TYR A 231 -13.89 4.88 9.69
C TYR A 231 -14.08 3.53 10.37
N SER A 232 -15.24 3.30 10.99
CA SER A 232 -15.58 2.03 11.63
C SER A 232 -15.87 0.92 10.62
N GLU A 233 -16.28 1.30 9.40
CA GLU A 233 -16.56 0.42 8.27
C GLU A 233 -15.95 1.05 6.99
N PRO A 234 -15.67 0.28 5.92
CA PRO A 234 -15.22 0.84 4.64
C PRO A 234 -16.40 1.50 3.92
N ASN A 235 -16.83 2.63 4.47
CA ASN A 235 -18.00 3.40 4.09
C ASN A 235 -17.83 4.83 4.61
N GLY A 236 -17.86 5.82 3.72
CA GLY A 236 -17.59 7.22 4.02
C GLY A 236 -18.65 7.86 4.92
N SER A 237 -19.82 7.23 5.02
CA SER A 237 -20.92 7.64 5.90
C SER A 237 -20.90 6.95 7.28
N SER A 238 -19.97 6.03 7.53
CA SER A 238 -19.87 5.35 8.83
C SER A 238 -19.27 6.26 9.91
N THR A 239 -19.42 5.87 11.17
CA THR A 239 -18.81 6.60 12.28
C THR A 239 -17.30 6.65 12.12
N SER A 240 -16.69 7.79 12.38
CA SER A 240 -15.25 7.97 12.19
C SER A 240 -14.65 8.94 13.20
N VAL A 241 -13.37 8.72 13.49
CA VAL A 241 -12.56 9.62 14.32
C VAL A 241 -11.48 10.29 13.46
N PRO A 242 -11.12 11.56 13.73
CA PRO A 242 -10.00 12.20 13.05
C PRO A 242 -8.68 11.53 13.47
N VAL A 243 -7.77 11.35 12.52
CA VAL A 243 -6.43 10.81 12.75
C VAL A 243 -5.41 11.73 12.06
N PRO A 244 -4.59 12.47 12.81
CA PRO A 244 -3.70 13.46 12.23
C PRO A 244 -2.54 12.84 11.46
N ALA A 245 -1.96 13.61 10.54
CA ALA A 245 -0.70 13.29 9.88
C ALA A 245 0.40 12.93 10.91
N GLY A 246 1.29 12.02 10.55
CA GLY A 246 2.33 11.54 11.44
C GLY A 246 1.89 10.44 12.43
N THR A 247 0.61 10.08 12.43
CA THR A 247 0.12 8.93 13.19
C THR A 247 0.68 7.63 12.63
N GLU A 248 1.07 6.72 13.52
CA GLU A 248 1.63 5.42 13.20
C GLU A 248 0.52 4.37 13.13
N VAL A 249 0.52 3.59 12.04
CA VAL A 249 -0.48 2.57 11.80
C VAL A 249 0.16 1.27 11.34
N PHE A 250 -0.44 0.14 11.69
CA PHE A 250 -0.14 -1.14 11.05
C PHE A 250 -1.18 -1.40 9.96
N SER A 251 -0.72 -1.57 8.72
CA SER A 251 -1.60 -2.01 7.65
C SER A 251 -2.02 -3.46 7.87
N MET A 252 -3.33 -3.69 7.83
CA MET A 252 -3.93 -5.01 8.07
C MET A 252 -4.40 -5.63 6.76
N ARG A 253 -5.03 -4.83 5.90
CA ARG A 253 -5.47 -5.25 4.56
C ARG A 253 -5.64 -4.04 3.65
N TRP A 254 -5.22 -4.20 2.41
CA TRP A 254 -5.21 -3.13 1.42
C TRP A 254 -6.32 -3.26 0.39
N ASN A 255 -6.73 -2.13 -0.19
CA ASN A 255 -7.58 -2.05 -1.37
C ASN A 255 -8.94 -2.75 -1.20
N ILE A 256 -9.61 -2.46 -0.09
CA ILE A 256 -10.93 -3.00 0.27
C ILE A 256 -12.00 -2.12 -0.38
N PRO A 257 -12.84 -2.63 -1.29
CA PRO A 257 -13.90 -1.84 -1.88
C PRO A 257 -14.92 -1.39 -0.83
N SER A 258 -15.50 -0.21 -1.05
CA SER A 258 -16.57 0.34 -0.21
C SER A 258 -17.72 -0.63 -0.10
N ALA A 259 -18.30 -0.77 1.10
CA ALA A 259 -19.43 -1.65 1.35
C ALA A 259 -20.78 -1.10 0.85
N THR A 260 -20.82 0.14 0.38
CA THR A 260 -22.04 0.85 -0.02
C THR A 260 -22.13 1.17 -1.51
N ASN A 261 -21.15 0.70 -2.31
CA ASN A 261 -21.00 1.11 -3.71
C ASN A 261 -20.89 2.63 -3.90
N GLU A 262 -20.35 3.35 -2.90
CA GLU A 262 -20.17 4.79 -3.02
C GLU A 262 -19.11 5.11 -4.08
N GLU A 263 -19.30 6.25 -4.74
CA GLU A 263 -18.44 6.69 -5.81
C GLU A 263 -17.10 7.20 -5.25
N GLY A 264 -16.01 6.63 -5.74
CA GLY A 264 -14.65 7.00 -5.36
C GLY A 264 -14.16 8.26 -6.10
N PRO A 265 -12.93 8.71 -5.83
CA PRO A 265 -12.48 10.05 -6.20
C PRO A 265 -12.21 10.20 -7.71
N ARG A 266 -12.05 9.09 -8.44
CA ARG A 266 -11.92 9.02 -9.91
C ARG A 266 -13.23 8.69 -10.63
N GLY A 267 -14.34 8.56 -9.90
CA GLY A 267 -15.50 7.81 -10.37
C GLY A 267 -15.29 6.30 -10.27
N GLY A 268 -16.39 5.53 -10.31
CA GLY A 268 -16.37 4.11 -9.97
C GLY A 268 -16.35 3.88 -8.45
N LEU A 269 -15.99 2.69 -7.98
CA LEU A 269 -16.09 2.32 -6.57
C LEU A 269 -15.00 2.97 -5.69
N GLU A 270 -15.35 3.46 -4.50
CA GLU A 270 -14.38 3.89 -3.48
C GLU A 270 -13.65 2.70 -2.83
N TYR A 271 -12.41 2.90 -2.38
CA TYR A 271 -11.57 1.90 -1.74
C TYR A 271 -10.98 2.39 -0.41
N TYR A 272 -10.79 1.44 0.49
CA TYR A 272 -10.29 1.67 1.83
C TYR A 272 -9.11 0.74 2.15
N ASP A 273 -8.25 1.18 3.05
CA ASP A 273 -7.21 0.36 3.65
C ASP A 273 -7.57 0.13 5.13
N GLN A 274 -7.65 -1.14 5.53
CA GLN A 274 -7.86 -1.48 6.94
C GLN A 274 -6.54 -1.37 7.68
N VAL A 275 -6.55 -0.61 8.76
CA VAL A 275 -5.37 -0.33 9.58
C VAL A 275 -5.67 -0.50 11.06
N GLN A 276 -4.62 -0.71 11.84
CA GLN A 276 -4.64 -0.63 13.29
C GLN A 276 -3.79 0.55 13.75
N LEU A 277 -4.35 1.46 14.54
CA LEU A 277 -3.57 2.52 15.19
C LEU A 277 -2.57 1.89 16.16
N ARG A 278 -1.29 2.27 16.06
CA ARG A 278 -0.24 1.66 16.89
C ARG A 278 -0.44 1.95 18.39
N ASP A 279 -0.80 3.17 18.74
CA ASP A 279 -0.84 3.59 20.15
C ASP A 279 -2.08 3.08 20.90
N THR A 280 -3.24 3.02 20.23
CA THR A 280 -4.51 2.64 20.86
C THR A 280 -4.93 1.21 20.56
N GLY A 281 -4.36 0.58 19.53
CA GLY A 281 -4.81 -0.71 19.02
C GLY A 281 -6.16 -0.65 18.28
N GLN A 282 -6.76 0.53 18.13
CA GLN A 282 -8.04 0.70 17.43
C GLN A 282 -7.89 0.31 15.96
N ILE A 283 -8.80 -0.54 15.49
CA ILE A 283 -8.88 -0.96 14.09
C ILE A 283 -9.96 -0.16 13.38
N GLY A 284 -9.68 0.25 12.14
CA GLY A 284 -10.66 0.89 11.27
C GLY A 284 -10.15 0.99 9.84
N TYR A 285 -10.78 1.86 9.06
CA TYR A 285 -10.56 1.97 7.63
C TYR A 285 -10.16 3.40 7.26
N LEU A 286 -9.10 3.55 6.47
CA LEU A 286 -8.69 4.82 5.86
C LEU A 286 -9.20 4.83 4.42
N GLY A 287 -9.90 5.89 4.02
CA GLY A 287 -10.32 6.06 2.63
C GLY A 287 -9.13 6.42 1.74
N ARG A 288 -9.14 5.95 0.50
CA ARG A 288 -8.16 6.37 -0.50
C ARG A 288 -8.63 7.67 -1.15
N ILE A 289 -7.69 8.46 -1.64
CA ILE A 289 -8.01 9.78 -2.20
C ILE A 289 -7.46 9.97 -3.61
N GLY A 290 -7.96 10.98 -4.30
CA GLY A 290 -7.49 11.45 -5.60
C GLY A 290 -7.50 10.36 -6.66
N PHE A 291 -6.38 9.65 -6.75
CA PHE A 291 -6.14 8.66 -7.78
C PHE A 291 -6.18 7.21 -7.26
N ASN A 292 -6.91 6.99 -6.16
CA ASN A 292 -6.88 5.80 -5.30
C ASN A 292 -5.52 5.65 -4.61
N ASP A 293 -4.95 6.79 -4.22
CA ASP A 293 -3.68 6.87 -3.53
C ASP A 293 -3.88 6.61 -2.04
N ALA A 294 -2.95 5.85 -1.47
CA ALA A 294 -2.86 5.63 -0.03
C ALA A 294 -2.01 6.74 0.57
N GLU A 295 -2.56 7.41 1.59
CA GLU A 295 -1.95 8.55 2.26
C GLU A 295 -1.01 8.14 3.40
N ILE A 296 -0.17 7.15 3.11
CA ILE A 296 0.78 6.58 4.06
C ILE A 296 2.15 6.36 3.39
N ILE A 297 3.19 6.43 4.22
CA ILE A 297 4.59 6.21 3.85
C ILE A 297 5.21 5.13 4.72
#